data_AF-E3RIG0-F1
#
_entry.id   AF-E3RIG0-F1
#
_cell.length_a   1.000
_cell.length_b   1.000
_cell.length_c   1.000
_cell.angle_alpha   90.00
_cell.angle_beta   90.00
_cell.angle_gamma   90.00
#
_symmetry.space_group_name_H-M   'P 1'
#
loop_
_entity.id
_entity.type
_entity.pdbx_description
1 polymer ?
#
loop_
_entity_poly.entity_id
_entity_poly.type
_entity_poly.pdbx_seq_one_letter_code
_entity_poly.pdbx_strand_id
1 'polypeptide(L)'
;IRRSYLLGFNQDVQIAKRGFHRVVRRAKRRYWRNLIDGFSSSSDVFKAVRWLKSPGAFQPPPLQVDNVVYESQMDKANALRQATLERRTAEDDIANAWTPAIHPQGQTTSQSNFLKQYGIPSVHTSVVSSKDALP
;
A
#
# COMPACT_ATOMS: atom_id res chain seq x y z
N ILE A 1 3.22 48.59 -1.09
CA ILE A 1 1.96 49.36 -1.25
C ILE A 1 1.22 49.39 0.09
N ARG A 2 1.15 50.53 0.78
CA ARG A 2 0.30 50.71 1.98
C ARG A 2 -1.08 51.16 1.49
N ARG A 3 -2.15 50.41 1.79
CA ARG A 3 -3.51 50.86 1.46
C ARG A 3 -3.88 52.01 2.41
N SER A 4 -3.83 53.24 1.90
CA SER A 4 -4.36 54.43 2.56
C SER A 4 -5.87 54.45 2.32
N TYR A 5 -6.62 53.96 3.29
CA TYR A 5 -8.06 54.17 3.34
C TYR A 5 -8.31 55.63 3.74
N LEU A 6 -9.34 56.26 3.15
CA LEU A 6 -9.71 57.65 3.43
C LEU A 6 -9.81 57.89 4.94
N LEU A 7 -9.15 58.95 5.39
CA LEU A 7 -8.90 59.29 6.78
C LEU A 7 -10.21 59.28 7.60
N GLY A 8 -10.38 58.29 8.48
CA GLY A 8 -11.49 58.19 9.45
C GLY A 8 -12.53 57.09 9.17
N PHE A 9 -12.67 56.57 7.94
CA PHE A 9 -13.69 55.56 7.65
C PHE A 9 -13.35 54.20 8.30
N ASN A 10 -14.24 53.70 9.17
CA ASN A 10 -14.07 52.43 9.88
C ASN A 10 -12.77 52.34 10.72
N GLN A 11 -12.35 53.45 11.32
CA GLN A 11 -11.11 53.54 12.10
C GLN A 11 -11.03 52.48 13.21
N ASP A 12 -12.11 52.27 13.97
CA ASP A 12 -12.14 51.27 15.04
C ASP A 12 -11.99 49.84 14.52
N VAL A 13 -12.64 49.52 13.39
CA VAL A 13 -12.50 48.21 12.73
C VAL A 13 -11.07 48.00 12.24
N GLN A 14 -10.42 49.05 11.72
CA GLN A 14 -9.03 48.98 11.29
C GLN A 14 -8.06 48.82 12.47
N ILE A 15 -8.29 49.54 13.58
CA ILE A 15 -7.53 49.42 14.82
C ILE A 15 -7.69 48.01 15.39
N ALA A 16 -8.92 47.51 15.48
CA ALA A 16 -9.22 46.15 15.94
C ALA A 16 -8.54 45.09 15.05
N LYS A 17 -8.66 45.20 13.72
CA LYS A 17 -7.98 44.31 12.76
C LYS A 17 -6.47 44.34 12.93
N ARG A 18 -5.88 45.52 13.12
CA ARG A 18 -4.43 45.67 13.35
C ARG A 18 -4.00 45.06 14.69
N GLY A 19 -4.80 45.25 15.73
CA GLY A 19 -4.64 44.67 17.06
C GLY A 19 -4.66 43.14 16.98
N PHE A 20 -5.71 42.58 16.37
CA PHE A 20 -5.85 41.15 16.13
C PHE A 20 -4.63 40.58 15.38
N HIS A 21 -4.23 41.19 14.26
CA HIS A 21 -3.04 40.73 13.53
C HIS A 21 -1.75 40.84 14.36
N ARG A 22 -1.62 41.83 15.25
CA ARG A 22 -0.49 41.92 16.18
C ARG A 22 -0.50 40.76 17.17
N VAL A 23 -1.66 40.45 17.77
CA VAL A 23 -1.83 39.32 18.69
C VAL A 23 -1.51 38.01 17.98
N VAL A 24 -2.12 37.75 16.82
CA VAL A 24 -1.87 36.54 16.02
C VAL A 24 -0.40 36.40 15.65
N ARG A 25 0.25 37.48 15.17
CA ARG A 25 1.69 37.43 14.84
C ARG A 25 2.56 37.14 16.07
N ARG A 26 2.23 37.72 17.23
CA ARG A 26 2.95 37.46 18.49
C ARG A 26 2.76 36.02 18.97
N ALA A 27 1.53 35.51 18.95
CA ALA A 27 1.18 34.16 19.35
C ALA A 27 1.87 33.12 18.45
N LYS A 28 1.76 33.26 17.12
CA LYS A 28 2.45 32.39 16.16
C LYS A 28 3.97 32.39 16.39
N ARG A 29 4.59 33.57 16.53
CA ARG A 29 6.04 33.66 16.79
C ARG A 29 6.45 33.03 18.12
N ARG A 30 5.60 33.10 19.15
CA ARG A 30 5.86 32.45 20.45
C ARG A 30 5.79 30.93 20.30
N TYR A 31 4.74 30.42 19.66
CA TYR A 31 4.61 28.98 19.36
C TYR A 31 5.85 28.43 18.65
N TRP A 32 6.26 29.07 17.55
CA TRP A 32 7.42 28.60 16.77
C TRP A 32 8.73 28.64 17.56
N ARG A 33 8.93 29.64 18.43
CA ARG A 33 10.12 29.68 19.32
C ARG A 33 10.10 28.54 20.32
N ASN A 34 9.00 28.39 21.05
CA ASN A 34 8.86 27.31 22.03
C ASN A 34 8.99 25.91 21.40
N LEU A 35 8.54 25.75 20.15
CA LEU A 35 8.71 24.51 19.40
C LEU A 35 10.19 24.22 19.11
N ILE A 36 10.93 25.22 18.63
CA ILE A 36 12.37 25.11 18.32
C ILE A 36 13.20 24.88 19.59
N ASP A 37 12.88 25.62 20.66
CA ASP A 37 13.56 25.49 21.96
C ASP A 37 13.35 24.09 22.57
N GLY A 38 12.29 23.38 22.18
CA GLY A 38 11.99 22.02 22.60
C GLY A 38 12.63 20.92 21.76
N PHE A 39 13.44 21.23 20.73
CA PHE A 39 14.12 20.21 19.94
C PHE A 39 15.23 19.55 20.77
N SER A 40 15.15 18.23 20.90
CA SER A 40 16.14 17.44 21.62
C SER A 40 16.88 16.47 20.70
N SER A 41 16.22 16.00 19.64
CA SER A 41 16.79 15.09 18.66
C SER A 41 16.84 15.69 17.26
N SER A 42 17.79 15.23 16.44
CA SER A 42 17.86 15.56 15.02
C SER A 42 16.55 15.22 14.28
N SER A 43 15.81 14.19 14.73
CA SER A 43 14.51 13.81 14.16
C SER A 43 13.43 14.89 14.34
N ASP A 44 13.47 15.68 15.42
CA ASP A 44 12.54 16.78 15.67
C ASP A 44 12.75 17.92 14.66
N VAL A 45 14.01 18.18 14.32
CA VAL A 45 14.39 19.13 13.26
C VAL A 45 13.84 18.66 11.91
N PHE A 46 13.99 17.38 11.58
CA PHE A 46 13.44 16.84 10.33
C PHE A 46 11.91 16.95 10.25
N LYS A 47 11.19 16.69 11.35
CA LYS A 47 9.73 16.86 11.43
C LYS A 47 9.32 18.32 11.20
N ALA A 48 10.02 19.27 11.82
CA ALA A 48 9.74 20.68 11.66
C ALA A 48 10.02 21.20 10.24
N VAL A 49 11.16 20.81 9.64
CA VAL A 49 11.51 21.18 8.27
C VAL A 49 10.54 20.57 7.26
N ARG A 50 10.05 19.34 7.51
CA ARG A 50 9.05 18.68 6.67
C ARG A 50 7.74 19.45 6.59
N TRP A 51 7.31 20.16 7.65
CA TRP A 51 6.12 21.01 7.59
C TRP A 51 6.36 22.36 6.90
N LEU A 52 7.61 22.83 6.88
CA LEU A 52 7.99 24.06 6.19
C LEU A 52 8.06 23.87 4.67
N LYS A 53 8.51 22.70 4.22
CA LYS A 53 8.44 22.33 2.81
C LYS A 53 7.04 21.82 2.53
N SER A 54 6.29 22.50 1.66
CA SER A 54 5.13 21.84 1.07
C SER A 54 5.62 20.51 0.50
N PRO A 55 4.98 19.37 0.85
CA PRO A 55 5.22 18.17 0.08
C PRO A 55 4.86 18.58 -1.35
N GLY A 56 5.86 18.64 -2.24
CA GLY A 56 5.58 18.84 -3.65
C GLY A 56 4.57 17.79 -4.09
N ALA A 57 3.88 18.02 -5.21
CA ALA A 57 3.02 16.98 -5.78
C ALA A 57 3.82 15.68 -5.79
N PHE A 58 3.38 14.70 -5.00
CA PHE A 58 4.03 13.39 -4.97
C PHE A 58 3.89 12.85 -6.38
N GLN A 59 5.00 12.87 -7.12
CA GLN A 59 5.05 12.28 -8.44
C GLN A 59 5.27 10.79 -8.20
N PRO A 60 4.25 9.94 -8.40
CA PRO A 60 4.47 8.51 -8.32
C PRO A 60 5.55 8.15 -9.36
N PRO A 61 6.47 7.23 -9.05
CA PRO A 61 7.49 6.81 -10.00
C PRO A 61 6.85 6.40 -11.34
N PRO A 62 7.53 6.65 -12.48
CA PRO A 62 7.04 6.27 -13.79
C PRO A 62 6.82 4.75 -13.82
N LEU A 63 5.64 4.32 -14.30
CA LEU A 63 5.37 2.90 -14.49
C LEU A 63 5.92 2.48 -15.84
N GLN A 64 6.77 1.45 -15.86
CA GLN A 64 7.28 0.84 -17.08
C GLN A 64 6.74 -0.57 -17.22
N VAL A 65 6.08 -0.84 -18.35
CA VAL A 65 5.65 -2.17 -18.79
C VAL A 65 6.11 -2.32 -20.23
N ASP A 66 6.83 -3.40 -20.55
CA ASP A 66 7.32 -3.72 -21.90
C ASP A 66 7.99 -2.52 -22.63
N ASN A 67 8.89 -1.82 -21.91
CA ASN A 67 9.62 -0.62 -22.36
C ASN A 67 8.78 0.64 -22.65
N VAL A 68 7.49 0.64 -22.31
CA VAL A 68 6.61 1.81 -22.42
C VAL A 68 6.44 2.46 -21.05
N VAL A 69 6.70 3.78 -20.98
CA VAL A 69 6.51 4.59 -19.76
C VAL A 69 5.10 5.18 -19.75
N TYR A 70 4.34 4.89 -18.71
CA TYR A 70 3.01 5.45 -18.50
C TYR A 70 3.06 6.57 -17.45
N GLU A 71 2.56 7.76 -17.80
CA GLU A 71 2.54 8.94 -16.92
C GLU A 71 1.18 9.14 -16.25
N SER A 72 0.09 9.04 -17.00
CA SER A 72 -1.29 9.20 -16.50
C SER A 72 -1.72 8.06 -15.59
N GLN A 73 -2.51 8.37 -14.56
CA GLN A 73 -3.04 7.36 -13.64
C GLN A 73 -3.98 6.36 -14.34
N MET A 74 -4.76 6.82 -15.32
CA MET A 74 -5.68 5.95 -16.07
C MET A 74 -4.90 4.96 -16.94
N ASP A 75 -3.86 5.45 -17.63
CA ASP A 75 -3.04 4.60 -18.49
C ASP A 75 -2.24 3.58 -17.68
N LYS A 76 -1.75 3.98 -16.50
CA LYS A 76 -1.13 3.07 -15.53
C LYS A 76 -2.08 1.95 -15.11
N ALA A 77 -3.34 2.28 -14.79
CA ALA A 77 -4.33 1.28 -14.38
C ALA A 77 -4.63 0.28 -15.51
N ASN A 78 -4.75 0.77 -16.74
CA ASN A 78 -4.95 -0.07 -17.92
C ASN A 78 -3.74 -0.95 -18.21
N ALA A 79 -2.52 -0.39 -18.20
CA ALA A 79 -1.29 -1.14 -18.40
C ALA A 79 -1.13 -2.27 -17.38
N LEU A 80 -1.42 -2.01 -16.10
CA LEU A 80 -1.40 -3.05 -15.06
C LEU A 80 -2.47 -4.11 -15.28
N ARG A 81 -3.70 -3.71 -15.66
CA ARG A 81 -4.77 -4.64 -16.00
C ARG A 81 -4.34 -5.58 -17.13
N GLN A 82 -3.77 -5.04 -18.20
CA GLN A 82 -3.29 -5.82 -19.33
C GLN A 82 -2.13 -6.74 -18.95
N ALA A 83 -1.07 -6.19 -18.35
CA ALA A 83 0.12 -6.95 -17.96
C ALA A 83 -0.16 -8.07 -16.96
N THR A 84 -1.15 -7.89 -16.08
CA THR A 84 -1.45 -8.85 -15.00
C THR A 84 -2.55 -9.83 -15.38
N LEU A 85 -3.61 -9.37 -16.05
CA LEU A 85 -4.80 -10.18 -16.32
C LEU A 85 -4.78 -10.83 -17.69
N GLU A 86 -4.27 -10.13 -18.72
CA GLU A 86 -4.29 -10.63 -20.10
C GLU A 86 -3.15 -11.62 -20.40
N ARG A 87 -2.19 -11.78 -19.47
CA ARG A 87 -1.21 -12.87 -19.50
C ARG A 87 -1.80 -14.24 -19.14
N ARG A 88 -2.90 -14.30 -18.40
CA ARG A 88 -3.52 -15.57 -17.97
C ARG A 88 -4.32 -16.19 -19.11
N THR A 89 -3.62 -16.61 -20.16
CA THR A 89 -4.17 -17.47 -21.19
C THR A 89 -4.05 -18.94 -20.72
N ALA A 90 -4.84 -19.85 -21.31
CA ALA A 90 -4.92 -21.24 -20.86
C ALA A 90 -3.58 -22.00 -20.92
N GLU A 91 -2.58 -21.43 -21.59
CA GLU A 91 -1.21 -21.92 -21.66
C GLU A 91 -0.40 -21.66 -20.38
N ASP A 92 -0.74 -20.63 -19.60
CA ASP A 92 -0.16 -20.33 -18.28
C ASP A 92 -0.94 -21.02 -17.14
N ASP A 93 -1.99 -21.79 -17.46
CA ASP A 93 -2.76 -22.55 -16.48
C ASP A 93 -1.94 -23.72 -15.91
N ILE A 94 -2.05 -23.93 -14.60
CA ILE A 94 -1.45 -25.07 -13.93
C ILE A 94 -2.15 -26.34 -14.42
N ALA A 95 -1.37 -27.33 -14.85
CA ALA A 95 -1.91 -28.64 -15.25
C ALA A 95 -2.87 -29.17 -14.18
N ASN A 96 -4.04 -29.64 -14.62
CA ASN A 96 -5.09 -30.09 -13.71
C ASN A 96 -4.53 -31.16 -12.75
N ALA A 97 -4.53 -30.87 -11.45
CA ALA A 97 -4.03 -31.78 -10.42
C ALA A 97 -4.77 -33.13 -10.38
N TRP A 98 -5.95 -33.19 -11.01
CA TRP A 98 -6.79 -34.38 -11.11
C TRP A 98 -6.70 -35.09 -12.47
N THR A 99 -5.94 -34.57 -13.43
CA THR A 99 -5.63 -35.35 -14.64
C THR A 99 -4.62 -36.45 -14.28
N PRO A 100 -4.94 -37.73 -14.49
CA PRO A 100 -3.98 -38.79 -14.27
C PRO A 100 -2.78 -38.56 -15.20
N ALA A 101 -1.60 -38.37 -14.61
CA ALA A 101 -0.38 -38.26 -15.38
C ALA A 101 -0.16 -39.56 -16.15
N ILE A 102 -0.39 -39.54 -17.46
CA ILE A 102 -0.03 -40.66 -18.33
C ILE A 102 1.48 -40.58 -18.51
N HIS A 103 2.21 -41.30 -17.64
CA HIS A 103 3.62 -41.56 -17.84
C HIS A 103 3.77 -42.44 -19.11
N PRO A 104 4.74 -42.17 -20.01
CA PRO A 104 4.93 -42.92 -21.26
C PRO A 104 5.45 -44.36 -21.07
N GLN A 105 5.30 -44.92 -19.88
CA GLN A 105 5.56 -46.31 -19.53
C GLN A 105 4.40 -46.71 -18.63
N GLY A 106 3.49 -47.57 -19.12
CA GLY A 106 2.20 -47.86 -18.51
C GLY A 106 2.24 -48.46 -17.10
N GLN A 107 2.52 -47.63 -16.10
CA GLN A 107 2.48 -47.97 -14.68
C GLN A 107 1.62 -46.96 -13.94
N THR A 108 0.47 -47.41 -13.48
CA THR A 108 -0.42 -46.67 -12.58
C THR A 108 0.27 -46.57 -11.21
N THR A 109 0.87 -45.42 -10.91
CA THR A 109 1.42 -45.18 -9.57
C THR A 109 0.25 -44.96 -8.61
N SER A 110 -0.13 -46.00 -7.88
CA SER A 110 -1.00 -45.88 -6.71
C SER A 110 -0.32 -44.97 -5.67
N GLN A 111 -1.07 -44.04 -5.08
CA GLN A 111 -0.57 -43.03 -4.14
C GLN A 111 0.22 -43.60 -2.94
N SER A 112 0.03 -44.90 -2.65
CA SER A 112 0.74 -45.64 -1.60
C SER A 112 2.25 -45.74 -1.81
N ASN A 113 2.75 -45.65 -3.05
CA ASN A 113 4.18 -45.80 -3.34
C ASN A 113 4.97 -44.48 -3.22
N PHE A 114 4.31 -43.33 -3.36
CA PHE A 114 4.97 -42.02 -3.32
C PHE A 114 5.45 -41.64 -1.90
N LEU A 115 4.67 -42.02 -0.88
CA LEU A 115 4.98 -41.68 0.53
C LEU A 115 6.13 -42.51 1.12
N LYS A 116 6.43 -43.69 0.55
CA LYS A 116 7.56 -44.52 0.99
C LYS A 116 8.93 -43.95 0.60
N GLN A 117 9.00 -43.16 -0.46
CA GLN A 117 10.26 -42.57 -0.95
C GLN A 117 10.81 -41.48 0.00
N TYR A 118 9.94 -40.84 0.79
CA TYR A 118 10.30 -39.75 1.71
C TYR A 118 10.25 -40.15 3.18
N GLY A 119 10.13 -41.45 3.49
CA GLY A 119 10.16 -41.97 4.86
C GLY A 119 9.01 -41.46 5.74
N ILE A 120 7.90 -41.00 5.15
CA ILE A 120 6.74 -40.53 5.92
C ILE A 120 5.91 -41.75 6.33
N PRO A 121 5.75 -42.05 7.63
CA PRO A 121 4.96 -43.18 8.07
C PRO A 121 3.48 -42.97 7.68
N SER A 122 2.95 -43.91 6.90
CA SER A 122 1.52 -43.96 6.58
C SER A 122 0.74 -44.26 7.87
N VAL A 123 0.01 -43.26 8.37
CA VAL A 123 -0.91 -43.46 9.49
C VAL A 123 -2.11 -44.21 8.95
N HIS A 124 -2.12 -45.53 9.12
CA HIS A 124 -3.30 -46.35 8.87
C HIS A 124 -4.40 -45.91 9.86
N THR A 125 -5.37 -45.13 9.39
CA THR A 125 -6.63 -44.99 10.12
C THR A 125 -7.46 -46.22 9.76
N SER A 126 -7.49 -47.20 10.66
CA SER A 126 -8.41 -48.32 10.55
C SER A 126 -9.79 -47.80 10.97
N VAL A 127 -10.62 -47.44 10.00
CA VAL A 127 -12.06 -47.32 10.23
C VAL A 127 -12.58 -48.74 10.46
N VAL A 128 -12.85 -49.08 11.72
CA VAL A 128 -13.53 -50.33 12.10
C VAL A 128 -14.95 -50.27 11.55
N SER A 129 -15.19 -50.96 10.43
CA SER A 129 -16.53 -51.21 9.91
C SER A 129 -17.13 -52.38 10.69
N SER A 130 -17.97 -52.06 11.67
CA SER A 130 -18.75 -53.06 12.40
C SER A 130 -19.89 -53.52 11.50
N LYS A 131 -19.81 -54.78 11.02
CA LYS A 131 -20.86 -55.45 10.28
C LYS A 131 -21.38 -56.64 11.10
N ASP A 132 -22.70 -56.71 11.18
CA ASP A 132 -23.54 -57.89 11.40
C ASP A 132 -23.99 -58.23 12.85
N ALA A 133 -25.29 -58.00 13.07
CA ALA A 133 -26.20 -58.66 14.01
C ALA A 133 -27.63 -58.28 13.53
N LEU A 134 -28.63 -59.11 13.23
CA LEU A 134 -29.03 -60.50 13.45
C LEU A 134 -30.32 -60.72 12.57
N PRO A 135 -31.07 -61.82 12.75
CA PRO A 135 -30.88 -63.19 12.28
C PRO A 135 -31.68 -63.54 11.01
#